data_AF-A0A656JIR8-F1
#
_entry.id   AF-A0A656JIR8-F1
#
_cell.length_a   1.000
_cell.length_b   1.000
_cell.length_c   1.000
_cell.angle_alpha   90.00
_cell.angle_beta   90.00
_cell.angle_gamma   90.00
#
_symmetry.space_group_name_H-M   'P 1'
#
loop_
_entity.id
_entity.type
_entity.pdbx_description
1 polymer ?
#
loop_
_entity_poly.entity_id
_entity_poly.type
_entity_poly.pdbx_seq_one_letter_code
_entity_poly.pdbx_strand_id
1 'polypeptide(L)' 'MIDYSKARLSTAMKPESRNYTSSRAQEVPLCLLESYRGYVMTDDYAGYNALALQPGVERLACMAHVRRKFVEA' A
#
# COMPACT_ATOMS: atom_id res chain seq x y z
N MET A 1 -9.98 7.67 13.07
CA MET A 1 -8.77 8.45 13.40
C MET A 1 -7.59 7.57 13.04
N ILE A 2 -6.68 7.99 12.14
CA ILE A 2 -5.50 7.21 11.79
C ILE A 2 -4.58 7.18 13.02
N ASP A 3 -4.24 5.99 13.50
CA ASP A 3 -3.38 5.82 14.67
C ASP A 3 -1.90 5.95 14.27
N TYR A 4 -1.36 7.15 14.40
CA TYR A 4 0.03 7.44 14.02
C TYR A 4 1.08 6.66 14.83
N SER A 5 0.72 5.92 15.88
CA SER A 5 1.67 5.11 16.66
C SER A 5 2.28 3.94 15.87
N LYS A 6 1.62 3.46 14.80
CA LYS A 6 2.12 2.38 13.94
C LYS A 6 3.15 2.84 12.89
N ALA A 7 3.37 4.15 12.73
CA ALA A 7 4.28 4.71 11.72
C ALA A 7 5.77 4.67 12.14
N ARG A 8 6.17 3.71 12.99
CA ARG A 8 7.57 3.61 13.45
C ARG A 8 8.43 3.11 12.29
N LEU A 9 9.18 4.03 11.71
CA LEU A 9 10.09 3.86 10.57
C LEU A 9 10.90 2.56 10.70
N SER A 10 10.59 1.57 9.85
CA SER A 10 11.57 0.52 9.58
C SER A 10 12.71 1.15 8.79
N THR A 11 13.92 1.03 9.31
CA THR A 11 15.12 1.53 8.65
C THR A 11 15.25 0.88 7.27
N ALA A 12 15.36 1.73 6.25
CA ALA A 12 15.72 1.46 4.85
C ALA A 12 14.60 1.10 3.83
N MET A 13 13.55 1.91 3.73
CA MET A 13 12.94 2.14 2.41
C MET A 13 13.64 3.32 1.75
N LYS A 14 14.41 3.09 0.68
CA LYS A 14 15.14 4.15 -0.03
C LYS A 14 14.13 5.17 -0.59
N PRO A 15 14.34 6.48 -0.36
CA PRO A 15 13.35 7.51 -0.70
C PRO A 15 13.06 7.68 -2.21
N GLU A 16 13.85 7.04 -3.09
CA GLU A 16 13.73 7.16 -4.55
C GLU A 16 13.33 5.88 -5.33
N SER A 17 12.90 4.79 -4.69
CA SER A 17 12.69 3.52 -5.43
C SER A 17 11.36 3.46 -6.20
N ARG A 18 11.36 3.91 -7.47
CA ARG A 18 10.32 3.53 -8.43
C ARG A 18 10.60 2.10 -8.93
N ASN A 19 9.86 1.13 -8.42
CA ASN A 19 9.98 -0.28 -8.83
C ASN A 19 8.94 -0.60 -9.91
N TYR A 20 9.38 -0.74 -11.16
CA TYR A 20 8.53 -1.16 -12.27
C TYR A 20 8.67 -2.66 -12.50
N THR A 21 7.53 -3.30 -12.77
CA THR A 21 7.45 -4.67 -13.26
C THR A 21 6.37 -4.73 -14.35
N SER A 22 6.54 -5.63 -15.31
CA SER A 22 5.49 -5.93 -16.30
C SER A 22 4.34 -6.73 -15.70
N SER A 23 4.53 -7.35 -14.53
CA SER A 23 3.53 -8.17 -13.87
C SER A 23 2.59 -7.35 -12.99
N ARG A 24 1.32 -7.72 -13.05
CA ARG A 24 0.21 -7.22 -12.22
C ARG A 24 -0.22 -8.25 -11.17
N ALA A 25 0.67 -9.17 -10.82
CA ALA A 25 0.38 -10.24 -9.88
C ALA A 25 0.57 -9.76 -8.43
N GLN A 26 -0.21 -10.33 -7.50
CA GLN A 26 -0.22 -9.95 -6.08
C GLN A 26 1.12 -10.22 -5.38
N GLU A 27 1.94 -11.11 -5.93
CA GLU A 27 3.26 -11.48 -5.41
C GLU A 27 4.24 -10.30 -5.49
N VAL A 28 4.04 -9.39 -6.43
CA VAL A 28 4.88 -8.20 -6.62
C VAL A 28 4.85 -7.28 -5.39
N PRO A 29 3.70 -6.74 -4.95
CA PRO A 29 3.65 -5.88 -3.78
C PRO A 29 4.00 -6.61 -2.49
N LEU A 30 3.72 -7.92 -2.39
CA LEU A 30 4.13 -8.74 -1.24
C LEU A 30 5.66 -8.80 -1.10
N CYS A 31 6.37 -9.06 -2.20
CA CYS A 31 7.82 -9.08 -2.22
C CYS A 31 8.41 -7.68 -1.94
N LEU A 32 7.84 -6.65 -2.57
CA LEU A 32 8.33 -5.27 -2.44
C LEU A 32 8.19 -4.72 -1.01
N LEU A 33 7.13 -5.10 -0.30
CA LEU A 33 6.79 -4.57 1.03
C LEU A 33 6.96 -5.60 2.16
N GLU A 34 7.68 -6.69 1.92
CA GLU A 34 7.86 -7.80 2.86
C GLU A 34 8.30 -7.35 4.27
N SER A 35 9.24 -6.40 4.32
CA SER A 35 9.79 -5.84 5.56
C SER A 35 9.09 -4.56 6.04
N TYR A 36 8.08 -4.07 5.32
CA TYR A 36 7.36 -2.86 5.66
C TYR A 36 6.32 -3.15 6.75
N ARG A 37 6.23 -2.27 7.76
CA ARG A 37 5.19 -2.27 8.78
C ARG A 37 4.66 -0.85 8.93
N GLY A 38 3.34 -0.71 9.01
CA GLY A 38 2.67 0.59 9.06
C GLY A 38 1.49 0.69 8.10
N TYR A 39 1.27 1.89 7.57
CA TYR A 39 0.11 2.22 6.74
C TYR A 39 0.47 2.25 5.26
N VAL A 40 -0.24 1.45 4.45
CA VAL A 40 -0.09 1.47 2.99
C VAL A 40 -1.36 2.02 2.37
N MET A 41 -1.28 3.19 1.73
CA MET A 41 -2.40 3.75 0.96
C MET A 41 -2.25 3.34 -0.51
N THR A 42 -3.27 2.65 -1.04
CA THR A 42 -3.31 2.21 -2.44
C THR A 42 -4.59 2.70 -3.11
N ASP A 43 -4.63 2.63 -4.44
CA ASP A 43 -5.90 2.59 -5.15
C ASP A 43 -6.65 1.27 -4.87
N ASP A 44 -7.83 1.09 -5.47
CA ASP A 44 -8.65 -0.12 -5.30
C ASP A 44 -8.18 -1.29 -6.18
N TYR A 45 -6.88 -1.34 -6.48
CA TYR A 45 -6.32 -2.41 -7.27
C TYR A 45 -6.17 -3.69 -6.44
N ALA A 46 -6.86 -4.76 -6.88
CA ALA A 46 -6.95 -6.02 -6.15
C ALA A 46 -5.60 -6.70 -5.85
N GLY A 47 -4.54 -6.39 -6.60
CA GLY A 47 -3.19 -6.92 -6.35
C GLY A 47 -2.64 -6.58 -4.96
N TYR A 48 -3.16 -5.55 -4.30
CA TYR A 48 -2.77 -5.15 -2.94
C TYR A 48 -3.58 -5.82 -1.83
N ASN A 49 -4.61 -6.60 -2.15
CA ASN A 49 -5.50 -7.18 -1.13
C ASN A 49 -4.76 -8.10 -0.16
N ALA A 50 -3.79 -8.87 -0.65
CA ALA A 50 -2.98 -9.77 0.18
C ALA A 50 -2.13 -9.03 1.23
N LEU A 51 -1.81 -7.75 1.02
CA LEU A 51 -1.09 -6.95 2.02
C LEU A 51 -1.91 -6.70 3.28
N ALA A 52 -3.23 -6.61 3.16
CA ALA A 52 -4.11 -6.40 4.32
C ALA A 52 -4.11 -7.62 5.27
N LEU A 53 -3.62 -8.76 4.80
CA LEU A 53 -3.47 -9.98 5.61
C LEU A 53 -2.08 -10.06 6.28
N GLN A 54 -1.15 -9.18 5.93
CA GLN A 54 0.21 -9.21 6.49
C GLN A 54 0.23 -8.59 7.89
N PRO A 55 0.80 -9.27 8.90
CA PRO A 55 0.89 -8.75 10.25
C PRO A 55 1.63 -7.40 10.31
N GLY A 56 1.00 -6.41 10.95
CA GLY A 56 1.58 -5.07 11.11
C GLY A 56 1.52 -4.19 9.86
N VAL A 57 0.76 -4.59 8.83
CA VAL A 57 0.39 -3.74 7.71
C VAL A 57 -1.10 -3.38 7.82
N GLU A 58 -1.42 -2.09 7.72
CA GLU A 58 -2.79 -1.60 7.66
C GLU A 58 -3.03 -0.89 6.32
N ARG A 59 -3.96 -1.41 5.53
CA ARG A 59 -4.27 -0.85 4.21
C ARG A 59 -5.27 0.30 4.34
N LEU A 60 -4.93 1.44 3.76
CA LEU A 60 -5.78 2.62 3.68
C LEU A 60 -6.36 2.80 2.27
N ALA A 61 -7.60 3.27 2.19
CA ALA A 61 -8.21 3.66 0.93
C ALA A 61 -7.69 5.03 0.45
N CYS A 62 -7.43 5.17 -0.85
CA CYS A 62 -7.04 6.45 -1.45
C CYS A 62 -8.26 7.34 -1.73
N MET A 63 -8.45 8.40 -0.96
CA MET A 63 -9.57 9.33 -1.11
C MET A 63 -9.62 10.05 -2.47
N ALA A 64 -8.49 10.22 -3.14
CA ALA A 64 -8.47 10.75 -4.51
C ALA A 64 -9.14 9.78 -5.50
N HIS A 65 -8.86 8.48 -5.40
CA HIS A 65 -9.48 7.45 -6.23
C HIS A 65 -10.96 7.26 -5.89
N VAL A 66 -11.31 7.31 -4.59
CA VAL A 66 -12.70 7.31 -4.14
C VAL A 66 -13.46 8.48 -4.76
N ARG A 67 -12.95 9.72 -4.64
CA ARG A 67 -13.59 10.91 -5.21
C ARG A 67 -13.77 10.81 -6.73
N ARG A 68 -12.76 10.34 -7.48
CA ARG A 68 -12.88 10.13 -8.94
C ARG A 68 -14.03 9.18 -9.28
N LYS A 69 -14.17 8.06 -8.57
CA LYS A 69 -15.28 7.12 -8.77
C LYS A 69 -16.66 7.72 -8.54
N PHE A 70 -16.78 8.74 -7.69
CA PHE A 70 -18.06 9.41 -7.40
C PHE A 70 -18.34 10.64 -8.25
N VAL A 71 -17.31 11.30 -8.80
CA VAL A 71 -17.45 12.53 -9.61
C VAL A 71 -17.46 12.21 -11.12
N GLU A 72 -16.82 11.13 -11.56
CA GLU A 72 -16.76 10.69 -12.97
C GLU A 72 -17.73 9.54 -13.30
N ALA A 73 -18.83 9.39 -12.56
CA ALA A 73 -19.91 8.45 -12.86
C ALA A 73 -20.85 8.96 -13.94
#